data_AF-A0A436RXS3-F1
#
_entry.id   AF-A0A436RXS3-F1
#
_cell.length_a   1.000
_cell.length_b   1.000
_cell.length_c   1.000
_cell.angle_alpha   90.00
_cell.angle_beta   90.00
_cell.angle_gamma   90.00
#
_symmetry.space_group_name_H-M   'P 1'
#
loop_
_entity.id
_entity.type
_entity.pdbx_description
1 polymer ?
#
loop_
_entity_poly.entity_id
_entity_poly.type
_entity_poly.pdbx_seq_one_letter_code
_entity_poly.pdbx_strand_id
1 'polypeptide(L)'
;MNLPIGKSHMTNVEEIREIVASSQNRSFPFHMTEFGLDLVVQEGVFPPEDFVGWRWATENFPPVHGLDVLEIGCGFGLPGLHLARAGARSVTSVDINARAVANTIENAARNNISNLEAFESDVFSNVRPKRRFDIIFWNFPSQFAPDDYEYENDLERGIIDAGYALLRRFLSEGPEWLTNDGRIIMGFGSYARDDILSQIVRENRLEASILVQGSRQTRTATYRLVQVRKGHEEPYSRFSQSRALTERARGLYPAGVTRVSIAPVPIGKRNEDLSIYAHAGEGARIQDADGNSYVDFHNNFSTLIHGHRHPATIAAIASQLERGTCFGNPTVADIDLAQAICERIPAIERVRFLNSGTEALMFAIKAARAMTGRT
;
A
#
# COMPACT_ATOMS: atom_id res chain seq x y z
N MET A 1 13.57 12.80 -1.28
CA MET A 1 14.91 13.34 -1.61
C MET A 1 15.74 12.15 -2.08
N ASN A 2 16.26 12.16 -3.31
CA ASN A 2 16.94 11.01 -3.91
C ASN A 2 18.15 10.60 -3.06
N LEU A 3 18.26 9.31 -2.73
CA LEU A 3 19.41 8.74 -2.02
C LEU A 3 20.67 8.96 -2.89
N PRO A 4 21.75 9.54 -2.34
CA PRO A 4 22.99 9.74 -3.10
C PRO A 4 23.64 8.38 -3.42
N ILE A 5 24.01 8.17 -4.69
CA ILE A 5 24.68 6.95 -5.15
C ILE A 5 26.15 7.02 -4.72
N GLY A 6 26.48 6.39 -3.58
CA GLY A 6 27.87 6.17 -3.16
C GLY A 6 28.47 4.94 -3.85
N LYS A 7 29.73 5.02 -4.29
CA LYS A 7 30.47 3.85 -4.77
C LYS A 7 30.80 2.93 -3.59
N SER A 8 30.20 1.75 -3.55
CA SER A 8 30.43 0.71 -2.54
C SER A 8 31.84 0.13 -2.65
N HIS A 9 32.58 0.09 -1.53
CA HIS A 9 33.67 -0.87 -1.34
C HIS A 9 33.02 -2.20 -0.95
N MET A 10 33.03 -3.17 -1.87
CA MET A 10 32.56 -4.53 -1.59
C MET A 10 33.44 -5.14 -0.50
N THR A 11 32.89 -5.35 0.69
CA THR A 11 33.47 -6.28 1.67
C THR A 11 33.39 -7.68 1.09
N ASN A 12 34.51 -8.42 1.05
CA ASN A 12 34.57 -9.75 0.45
C ASN A 12 33.67 -10.71 1.27
N VAL A 13 32.77 -11.44 0.61
CA VAL A 13 31.87 -12.39 1.29
C VAL A 13 32.65 -13.50 2.01
N GLU A 14 33.82 -13.86 1.47
CA GLU A 14 34.75 -14.81 2.09
C GLU A 14 35.29 -14.30 3.44
N GLU A 15 35.63 -13.01 3.55
CA GLU A 15 36.06 -12.41 4.82
C GLU A 15 34.95 -12.47 5.88
N ILE A 16 33.69 -12.29 5.46
CA ILE A 16 32.54 -12.39 6.36
C ILE A 16 32.36 -13.81 6.86
N ARG A 17 32.56 -14.83 6.01
CA ARG A 17 32.53 -16.24 6.43
C ARG A 17 33.60 -16.55 7.47
N GLU A 18 34.83 -16.10 7.25
CA GLU A 18 35.94 -16.31 8.19
C GLU A 18 35.64 -15.65 9.55
N ILE A 19 35.07 -14.44 9.55
CA ILE A 19 34.64 -13.77 10.77
C ILE A 19 33.53 -14.56 11.48
N VAL A 20 32.50 -15.02 10.76
CA VAL A 20 31.41 -15.83 11.35
C VAL A 20 31.95 -17.13 11.94
N ALA A 21 32.78 -17.86 11.21
CA ALA A 21 33.36 -19.12 11.66
C ALA A 21 34.25 -18.93 12.90
N SER A 22 35.15 -17.93 12.86
CA SER A 22 36.06 -17.65 13.98
C SER A 22 35.32 -17.12 15.22
N SER A 23 34.20 -16.43 15.04
CA SER A 23 33.42 -15.88 16.15
C SER A 23 32.81 -16.94 17.07
N GLN A 24 32.53 -18.14 16.54
CA GLN A 24 31.99 -19.27 17.30
C GLN A 24 33.07 -20.10 18.00
N ASN A 25 34.36 -19.89 17.70
CA ASN A 25 35.47 -20.59 18.36
C ASN A 25 35.86 -19.97 19.72
N ARG A 26 34.97 -19.18 20.32
CA ARG A 26 35.20 -18.49 21.59
C ARG A 26 34.58 -19.26 22.76
N SER A 27 34.98 -18.92 23.98
CA SER A 27 34.36 -19.48 25.19
C SER A 27 33.02 -18.81 25.44
N PHE A 28 31.95 -19.61 25.51
CA PHE A 28 30.60 -19.19 25.87
C PHE A 28 30.19 -19.73 27.25
N PRO A 29 29.32 -19.03 28.01
CA PRO A 29 28.68 -17.76 27.65
C PRO A 29 29.60 -16.54 27.74
N PHE A 30 29.36 -15.55 26.90
CA PHE A 30 30.04 -14.24 26.95
C PHE A 30 29.19 -13.25 27.75
N HIS A 31 29.80 -12.52 28.68
CA HIS A 31 29.12 -11.52 29.50
C HIS A 31 29.52 -10.11 29.10
N MET A 32 28.55 -9.20 29.02
CA MET A 32 28.80 -7.80 28.69
C MET A 32 27.82 -6.85 29.35
N THR A 33 28.26 -5.60 29.54
CA THR A 33 27.37 -4.51 29.96
C THR A 33 27.31 -3.47 28.88
N GLU A 34 26.12 -3.23 28.34
CA GLU A 34 25.88 -2.23 27.29
C GLU A 34 24.58 -1.49 27.54
N PHE A 35 24.59 -0.17 27.35
CA PHE A 35 23.43 0.70 27.60
C PHE A 35 22.79 0.52 29.00
N GLY A 36 23.62 0.17 30.00
CA GLY A 36 23.17 -0.11 31.37
C GLY A 36 22.43 -1.45 31.54
N LEU A 37 22.46 -2.32 30.54
CA LEU A 37 21.93 -3.69 30.60
C LEU A 37 23.05 -4.67 30.91
N ASP A 38 22.78 -5.63 31.80
CA ASP A 38 23.64 -6.79 32.06
C ASP A 38 23.23 -7.94 31.12
N LEU A 39 24.09 -8.27 30.17
CA LEU A 39 23.78 -9.16 29.05
C LEU A 39 24.68 -10.38 29.06
N VAL A 40 24.09 -11.51 28.71
CA VAL A 40 24.79 -12.74 28.36
C VAL A 40 24.56 -13.08 26.90
N VAL A 41 25.58 -13.54 26.20
CA VAL A 41 25.48 -14.07 24.83
C VAL A 41 25.81 -15.55 24.86
N GLN A 42 24.85 -16.36 24.43
CA GLN A 42 24.95 -17.82 24.40
C GLN A 42 25.59 -18.32 23.10
N GLU A 43 26.09 -19.55 23.12
CA GLU A 43 26.63 -20.21 21.93
C GLU A 43 25.56 -20.34 20.83
N GLY A 44 25.95 -20.13 19.57
CA GLY A 44 25.03 -20.19 18.43
C GLY A 44 24.09 -18.98 18.31
N VAL A 45 24.34 -17.92 19.09
CA VAL A 45 23.76 -16.58 18.91
C VAL A 45 24.82 -15.65 18.32
N PHE A 46 24.37 -14.67 17.55
CA PHE A 46 25.23 -13.75 16.83
C PHE A 46 26.19 -12.99 17.76
N PRO A 47 27.51 -12.95 17.46
CA PRO A 47 28.50 -12.39 18.38
C PRO A 47 28.55 -10.87 18.35
N PRO A 48 28.58 -10.20 19.52
CA PRO A 48 28.46 -8.74 19.59
C PRO A 48 29.72 -7.98 19.14
N GLU A 49 30.91 -8.55 19.31
CA GLU A 49 32.18 -7.82 19.12
C GLU A 49 32.58 -7.62 17.66
N ASP A 50 32.24 -8.59 16.81
CA ASP A 50 32.69 -8.60 15.41
C ASP A 50 31.86 -7.66 14.54
N PHE A 51 30.57 -7.52 14.87
CA PHE A 51 29.57 -6.78 14.09
C PHE A 51 28.97 -5.62 14.87
N VAL A 52 29.65 -4.49 14.93
CA VAL A 52 29.21 -3.33 15.75
C VAL A 52 28.01 -2.55 15.19
N GLY A 53 27.39 -3.00 14.10
CA GLY A 53 26.24 -2.33 13.46
C GLY A 53 25.03 -2.24 14.38
N TRP A 54 24.74 -3.30 15.14
CA TRP A 54 23.66 -3.30 16.14
C TRP A 54 23.87 -2.20 17.18
N ARG A 55 25.12 -1.98 17.61
CA ARG A 55 25.46 -0.98 18.63
C ARG A 55 25.22 0.42 18.12
N TRP A 56 25.74 0.71 16.92
CA TRP A 56 25.55 2.02 16.30
C TRP A 56 24.07 2.30 16.03
N ALA A 57 23.31 1.31 15.56
CA ALA A 57 21.87 1.43 15.35
C ALA A 57 21.13 1.70 16.66
N THR A 58 21.53 1.07 17.77
CA THR A 58 20.97 1.29 19.11
C THR A 58 21.28 2.69 19.64
N GLU A 59 22.54 3.14 19.56
CA GLU A 59 22.99 4.47 20.00
C GLU A 59 22.25 5.61 19.28
N ASN A 60 21.86 5.39 18.03
CA ASN A 60 21.25 6.40 17.17
C ASN A 60 19.76 6.17 16.91
N PHE A 61 19.13 5.23 17.63
CA PHE A 61 17.72 4.92 17.43
C PHE A 61 16.84 6.10 17.86
N PRO A 62 15.79 6.46 17.09
CA PRO A 62 14.92 7.56 17.48
C PRO A 62 14.13 7.24 18.76
N PRO A 63 13.65 8.27 19.49
CA PRO A 63 12.83 8.06 20.70
C PRO A 63 11.61 7.15 20.46
N VAL A 64 11.35 6.26 21.42
CA VAL A 64 10.30 5.24 21.36
C VAL A 64 9.25 5.33 22.48
N HIS A 65 9.29 6.38 23.30
CA HIS A 65 8.44 6.50 24.48
C HIS A 65 6.95 6.38 24.12
N GLY A 66 6.27 5.38 24.70
CA GLY A 66 4.84 5.12 24.51
C GLY A 66 4.47 4.42 23.19
N LEU A 67 5.44 4.02 22.37
CA LEU A 67 5.21 3.35 21.08
C LEU A 67 5.20 1.83 21.20
N ASP A 68 4.45 1.15 20.34
CA ASP A 68 4.58 -0.29 20.12
C ASP A 68 5.61 -0.59 19.04
N VAL A 69 6.61 -1.40 19.39
CA VAL A 69 7.76 -1.72 18.53
C VAL A 69 7.76 -3.21 18.20
N LEU A 70 7.93 -3.55 16.92
CA LEU A 70 8.29 -4.89 16.47
C LEU A 70 9.78 -4.89 16.07
N GLU A 71 10.57 -5.76 16.66
CA GLU A 71 11.95 -6.01 16.30
C GLU A 71 12.04 -7.35 15.56
N ILE A 72 12.66 -7.34 14.38
CA ILE A 72 13.01 -8.55 13.61
C ILE A 72 14.50 -8.85 13.81
N GLY A 73 14.83 -10.11 14.11
CA GLY A 73 16.18 -10.57 14.36
C GLY A 73 16.69 -10.14 15.74
N CYS A 74 16.06 -10.65 16.80
CA CYS A 74 16.36 -10.19 18.16
C CYS A 74 17.75 -10.61 18.68
N GLY A 75 18.36 -11.66 18.13
CA GLY A 75 19.73 -12.06 18.50
C GLY A 75 19.86 -12.32 20.01
N PHE A 76 20.80 -11.65 20.68
CA PHE A 76 20.95 -11.71 22.14
C PHE A 76 20.05 -10.70 22.89
N GLY A 77 19.14 -10.03 22.21
CA GLY A 77 18.09 -9.16 22.78
C GLY A 77 18.38 -7.67 22.70
N LEU A 78 19.55 -7.27 22.24
CA LEU A 78 19.89 -5.88 21.97
C LEU A 78 19.82 -5.67 20.45
N PRO A 79 18.93 -4.82 19.90
CA PRO A 79 18.44 -3.55 20.49
C PRO A 79 17.09 -3.54 21.25
N GLY A 80 16.23 -4.55 21.14
CA GLY A 80 14.87 -4.56 21.69
C GLY A 80 14.77 -4.28 23.20
N LEU A 81 15.67 -4.87 24.00
CA LEU A 81 15.75 -4.63 25.44
C LEU A 81 16.06 -3.18 25.80
N HIS A 82 16.91 -2.52 24.99
CA HIS A 82 17.21 -1.11 25.18
C HIS A 82 15.97 -0.25 24.91
N LEU A 83 15.23 -0.53 23.84
CA LEU A 83 14.00 0.19 23.49
C LEU A 83 12.90 -0.01 24.55
N ALA A 84 12.79 -1.22 25.09
CA ALA A 84 11.88 -1.53 26.19
C ALA A 84 12.18 -0.67 27.43
N ARG A 85 13.47 -0.55 27.80
CA ARG A 85 13.92 0.29 28.91
C ARG A 85 13.83 1.80 28.62
N ALA A 86 13.93 2.19 27.35
CA ALA A 86 13.80 3.58 26.90
C ALA A 86 12.34 4.10 26.87
N GLY A 87 11.38 3.28 27.31
CA GLY A 87 9.99 3.69 27.51
C GLY A 87 9.03 3.26 26.40
N ALA A 88 9.40 2.32 25.53
CA ALA A 88 8.44 1.70 24.62
C ALA A 88 7.24 1.12 25.40
N ARG A 89 6.03 1.29 24.88
CA ARG A 89 4.81 0.73 25.50
C ARG A 89 4.87 -0.79 25.48
N SER A 90 5.24 -1.36 24.34
CA SER A 90 5.54 -2.78 24.21
C SER A 90 6.59 -3.02 23.14
N VAL A 91 7.44 -4.02 23.36
CA VAL A 91 8.40 -4.53 22.37
C VAL A 91 8.05 -5.98 22.07
N THR A 92 7.85 -6.28 20.79
CA THR A 92 7.71 -7.65 20.28
C THR A 92 8.97 -7.96 19.52
N SER A 93 9.75 -8.93 19.99
CA SER A 93 11.02 -9.32 19.39
C SER A 93 10.86 -10.69 18.75
N VAL A 94 11.23 -10.85 17.49
CA VAL A 94 11.13 -12.14 16.81
C VAL A 94 12.43 -12.51 16.13
N ASP A 95 12.71 -13.82 16.07
CA ASP A 95 13.89 -14.35 15.41
C ASP A 95 13.56 -15.74 14.85
N ILE A 96 14.23 -16.14 13.78
CA ILE A 96 14.10 -17.49 13.22
C ILE A 96 14.88 -18.51 14.07
N ASN A 97 15.90 -18.05 14.78
CA ASN A 97 16.74 -18.90 15.63
C ASN A 97 16.15 -18.99 17.05
N ALA A 98 15.64 -20.16 17.42
CA ALA A 98 15.12 -20.43 18.76
C ALA A 98 16.12 -20.13 19.90
N ARG A 99 17.44 -20.27 19.65
CA ARG A 99 18.48 -19.92 20.64
C ARG A 99 18.57 -18.42 20.89
N ALA A 100 18.42 -17.61 19.85
CA ALA A 100 18.37 -16.14 19.96
C ALA A 100 17.14 -15.69 20.74
N VAL A 101 15.98 -16.29 20.47
CA VAL A 101 14.75 -16.06 21.24
C VAL A 101 14.97 -16.39 22.72
N ALA A 102 15.49 -17.58 23.03
CA ALA A 102 15.74 -17.99 24.41
C ALA A 102 16.75 -17.06 25.12
N ASN A 103 17.82 -16.67 24.44
CA ASN A 103 18.82 -15.76 24.98
C ASN A 103 18.24 -14.35 25.24
N THR A 104 17.36 -13.86 24.36
CA THR A 104 16.65 -12.59 24.53
C THR A 104 15.73 -12.63 25.75
N ILE A 105 14.99 -13.73 25.97
CA ILE A 105 14.15 -13.94 27.15
C ILE A 105 14.99 -13.97 28.43
N GLU A 106 16.13 -14.66 28.40
CA GLU A 106 17.06 -14.69 29.53
C GLU A 106 17.56 -13.28 29.88
N ASN A 107 17.97 -12.51 28.89
CA ASN A 107 18.44 -11.14 29.10
C ASN A 107 17.32 -10.18 29.54
N ALA A 108 16.07 -10.39 29.08
CA ALA A 108 14.90 -9.66 29.61
C ALA A 108 14.73 -9.90 31.11
N ALA A 109 14.78 -11.16 31.54
CA ALA A 109 14.65 -11.55 32.95
C ALA A 109 15.80 -10.98 33.79
N ARG A 110 17.05 -11.10 33.33
CA ARG A 110 18.24 -10.53 34.00
C ARG A 110 18.13 -9.02 34.24
N ASN A 111 17.47 -8.30 33.34
CA ASN A 111 17.35 -6.84 33.39
C ASN A 111 16.00 -6.35 33.94
N ASN A 112 15.14 -7.25 34.46
CA ASN A 112 13.80 -6.93 34.95
C ASN A 112 12.93 -6.19 33.92
N ILE A 113 13.04 -6.58 32.64
CA ILE A 113 12.24 -6.00 31.55
C ILE A 113 10.98 -6.85 31.36
N SER A 114 9.81 -6.27 31.61
CA SER A 114 8.51 -6.97 31.54
C SER A 114 7.63 -6.54 30.36
N ASN A 115 7.99 -5.48 29.65
CA ASN A 115 7.27 -4.95 28.48
C ASN A 115 7.83 -5.45 27.15
N LEU A 116 8.62 -6.53 27.17
CA LEU A 116 9.15 -7.22 25.98
C LEU A 116 8.64 -8.66 25.95
N GLU A 117 8.13 -9.10 24.80
CA GLU A 117 7.91 -10.52 24.50
C GLU A 117 8.80 -10.96 23.35
N ALA A 118 9.31 -12.19 23.40
CA ALA A 118 10.09 -12.77 22.32
C ALA A 118 9.59 -14.17 21.94
N PHE A 119 9.53 -14.46 20.63
CA PHE A 119 9.11 -15.76 20.11
C PHE A 119 9.70 -16.04 18.71
N GLU A 120 9.72 -17.31 18.33
CA GLU A 120 10.24 -17.74 17.03
C GLU A 120 9.32 -17.30 15.89
N SER A 121 9.86 -16.64 14.87
CA SER A 121 9.14 -16.25 13.66
C SER A 121 10.09 -16.10 12.49
N ASP A 122 9.71 -16.64 11.34
CA ASP A 122 10.28 -16.24 10.07
C ASP A 122 9.66 -14.89 9.65
N VAL A 123 10.39 -13.80 9.95
CA VAL A 123 9.94 -12.42 9.80
C VAL A 123 8.56 -12.23 10.44
N PHE A 124 7.48 -12.11 9.66
CA PHE A 124 6.13 -11.83 10.16
C PHE A 124 5.28 -13.09 10.42
N SER A 125 5.75 -14.28 10.06
CA SER A 125 4.91 -15.48 9.94
C SER A 125 4.15 -15.87 11.22
N ASN A 126 4.75 -15.70 12.40
CA ASN A 126 4.13 -15.98 13.69
C ASN A 126 3.67 -14.73 14.44
N VAL A 127 3.77 -13.55 13.83
CA VAL A 127 3.29 -12.30 14.43
C VAL A 127 1.76 -12.29 14.43
N ARG A 128 1.15 -11.91 15.57
CA ARG A 128 -0.31 -11.97 15.75
C ARG A 128 -1.04 -11.06 14.73
N PRO A 129 -1.88 -11.59 13.81
CA PRO A 129 -2.41 -10.85 12.66
C PRO A 129 -3.18 -9.54 12.95
N LYS A 130 -3.76 -9.41 14.15
CA LYS A 130 -4.52 -8.23 14.56
C LYS A 130 -3.66 -7.11 15.18
N ARG A 131 -2.37 -7.34 15.42
CA ARG A 131 -1.49 -6.34 16.01
C ARG A 131 -1.00 -5.37 14.95
N ARG A 132 -0.81 -4.10 15.34
CA ARG A 132 -0.18 -3.07 14.53
C ARG A 132 0.89 -2.38 15.37
N PHE A 133 1.96 -1.94 14.72
CA PHE A 133 3.13 -1.36 15.38
C PHE A 133 3.37 0.06 14.87
N ASP A 134 3.83 0.92 15.77
CA ASP A 134 4.25 2.28 15.42
C ASP A 134 5.63 2.25 14.76
N ILE A 135 6.48 1.30 15.17
CA ILE A 135 7.80 1.07 14.59
C ILE A 135 7.99 -0.42 14.33
N ILE A 136 8.42 -0.77 13.12
CA ILE A 136 9.03 -2.07 12.83
C ILE A 136 10.52 -1.81 12.62
N PHE A 137 11.37 -2.50 13.35
CA PHE A 137 12.82 -2.34 13.29
C PHE A 137 13.50 -3.63 12.90
N TRP A 138 14.44 -3.54 11.96
CA TRP A 138 15.37 -4.62 11.67
C TRP A 138 16.78 -4.05 11.46
N ASN A 139 17.75 -4.51 12.26
CA ASN A 139 19.16 -4.35 11.90
C ASN A 139 19.50 -5.34 10.77
N PHE A 140 19.11 -4.95 9.56
CA PHE A 140 18.96 -5.83 8.42
C PHE A 140 20.28 -6.50 8.00
N PRO A 141 20.27 -7.80 7.60
CA PRO A 141 21.41 -8.51 7.00
C PRO A 141 21.78 -7.86 5.64
N SER A 142 22.50 -6.74 5.71
CA SER A 142 22.66 -5.82 4.59
C SER A 142 23.76 -6.20 3.60
N GLN A 143 24.50 -7.29 3.85
CA GLN A 143 25.51 -7.77 2.93
C GLN A 143 24.83 -8.38 1.70
N PHE A 144 25.20 -7.89 0.52
CA PHE A 144 24.70 -8.40 -0.74
C PHE A 144 25.52 -9.62 -1.19
N ALA A 145 24.81 -10.66 -1.63
CA ALA A 145 25.35 -11.75 -2.43
C ALA A 145 24.44 -12.01 -3.65
N PRO A 146 24.96 -12.58 -4.76
CA PRO A 146 24.14 -12.96 -5.91
C PRO A 146 23.07 -14.02 -5.57
N ASP A 147 22.10 -14.20 -6.47
CA ASP A 147 20.95 -15.10 -6.26
C ASP A 147 21.35 -16.58 -6.11
N ASP A 148 22.47 -16.98 -6.69
CA ASP A 148 23.03 -18.34 -6.66
C ASP A 148 23.98 -18.58 -5.46
N TYR A 149 24.02 -17.67 -4.49
CA TYR A 149 24.83 -17.81 -3.30
C TYR A 149 24.35 -18.97 -2.40
N GLU A 150 25.25 -19.92 -2.14
CA GLU A 150 25.01 -21.05 -1.23
C GLU A 150 25.48 -20.71 0.19
N TYR A 151 24.57 -20.81 1.15
CA TYR A 151 24.84 -20.58 2.57
C TYR A 151 25.48 -21.81 3.22
N GLU A 152 26.58 -21.64 3.97
CA GLU A 152 27.21 -22.76 4.68
C GLU A 152 26.50 -23.10 5.99
N ASN A 153 25.87 -22.11 6.63
CA ASN A 153 25.19 -22.26 7.91
C ASN A 153 24.15 -21.14 8.14
N ASP A 154 23.34 -21.29 9.18
CA ASP A 154 22.26 -20.33 9.50
C ASP A 154 22.76 -18.97 10.00
N LEU A 155 24.00 -18.88 10.53
CA LEU A 155 24.56 -17.60 10.98
C LEU A 155 24.87 -16.69 9.79
N GLU A 156 25.24 -17.24 8.64
CA GLU A 156 25.41 -16.45 7.40
C GLU A 156 24.11 -15.76 6.98
N ARG A 157 22.96 -16.42 7.18
CA ARG A 157 21.63 -15.84 6.88
C ARG A 157 21.31 -14.63 7.75
N GLY A 158 21.98 -14.50 8.90
CA GLY A 158 21.89 -13.33 9.77
C GLY A 158 22.69 -12.10 9.28
N ILE A 159 23.50 -12.24 8.22
CA ILE A 159 24.33 -11.16 7.67
C ILE A 159 24.09 -10.94 6.18
N ILE A 160 23.90 -12.02 5.43
CA ILE A 160 23.85 -12.04 3.96
C ILE A 160 22.43 -12.31 3.48
N ASP A 161 21.91 -11.41 2.64
CA ASP A 161 20.66 -11.60 1.92
C ASP A 161 20.93 -11.76 0.41
N ALA A 162 20.95 -13.00 -0.05
CA ALA A 162 21.16 -13.35 -1.46
C ALA A 162 20.06 -12.72 -2.32
N GLY A 163 20.44 -11.96 -3.33
CA GLY A 163 19.49 -11.27 -4.22
C GLY A 163 18.63 -10.20 -3.57
N TYR A 164 18.88 -9.89 -2.28
CA TYR A 164 17.96 -9.12 -1.45
C TYR A 164 16.54 -9.70 -1.38
N ALA A 165 16.42 -11.05 -1.34
CA ALA A 165 15.15 -11.74 -1.26
C ALA A 165 14.38 -11.44 0.03
N LEU A 166 15.07 -11.43 1.18
CA LEU A 166 14.46 -11.07 2.47
C LEU A 166 14.07 -9.59 2.49
N LEU A 167 14.89 -8.69 1.94
CA LEU A 167 14.56 -7.26 1.85
C LEU A 167 13.28 -7.04 1.04
N ARG A 168 13.15 -7.74 -0.10
CA ARG A 168 11.96 -7.66 -0.96
C ARG A 168 10.71 -8.10 -0.23
N ARG A 169 10.76 -9.26 0.44
CA ARG A 169 9.65 -9.78 1.24
C ARG A 169 9.31 -8.85 2.41
N PHE A 170 10.33 -8.36 3.11
CA PHE A 170 10.16 -7.51 4.27
C PHE A 170 9.48 -6.19 3.92
N LEU A 171 9.88 -5.56 2.82
CA LEU A 171 9.30 -4.30 2.37
C LEU A 171 7.95 -4.45 1.66
N SER A 172 7.62 -5.63 1.13
CA SER A 172 6.28 -5.89 0.59
C SER A 172 5.25 -6.20 1.70
N GLU A 173 5.63 -6.96 2.72
CA GLU A 173 4.73 -7.37 3.80
C GLU A 173 4.69 -6.37 4.97
N GLY A 174 5.83 -5.76 5.31
CA GLY A 174 5.99 -4.90 6.50
C GLY A 174 4.98 -3.77 6.64
N PRO A 175 4.59 -3.05 5.57
CA PRO A 175 3.59 -1.99 5.65
C PRO A 175 2.24 -2.44 6.22
N GLU A 176 1.83 -3.70 6.03
CA GLU A 176 0.55 -4.22 6.54
C GLU A 176 0.50 -4.32 8.06
N TRP A 177 1.67 -4.36 8.71
CA TRP A 177 1.84 -4.46 10.15
C TRP A 177 1.98 -3.10 10.85
N LEU A 178 2.02 -2.00 10.09
CA LEU A 178 2.14 -0.65 10.64
C LEU A 178 0.79 -0.03 11.01
N THR A 179 0.79 0.82 12.05
CA THR A 179 -0.25 1.83 12.26
C THR A 179 -0.26 2.84 11.10
N ASN A 180 -1.28 3.70 11.01
CA ASN A 180 -1.40 4.66 9.90
C ASN A 180 -0.20 5.62 9.80
N ASP A 181 0.32 6.05 10.95
CA ASP A 181 1.51 6.92 11.05
C ASP A 181 2.80 6.13 11.34
N GLY A 182 2.70 4.80 11.31
CA GLY A 182 3.80 3.89 11.63
C GLY A 182 4.90 3.93 10.57
N ARG A 183 6.08 3.45 10.94
CA ARG A 183 7.26 3.43 10.07
C ARG A 183 8.11 2.18 10.26
N ILE A 184 8.73 1.73 9.18
CA ILE A 184 9.82 0.76 9.23
C ILE A 184 11.13 1.53 9.43
N ILE A 185 12.03 1.02 10.27
CA ILE A 185 13.39 1.50 10.43
C ILE A 185 14.34 0.33 10.14
N MET A 186 15.31 0.55 9.27
CA MET A 186 16.30 -0.46 8.92
C MET A 186 17.72 0.08 9.13
N GLY A 187 18.57 -0.75 9.74
CA GLY A 187 20.01 -0.51 9.82
C GLY A 187 20.73 -0.99 8.57
N PHE A 188 21.58 -0.14 7.99
CA PHE A 188 22.45 -0.50 6.87
C PHE A 188 23.88 -0.02 7.12
N GLY A 189 24.86 -0.83 6.68
CA GLY A 189 26.24 -0.37 6.50
C GLY A 189 26.47 0.22 5.10
N SER A 190 27.63 0.87 4.90
CA SER A 190 28.03 1.50 3.64
C SER A 190 28.25 0.53 2.46
N TYR A 191 28.25 -0.78 2.74
CA TYR A 191 28.36 -1.86 1.76
C TYR A 191 27.02 -2.23 1.11
N ALA A 192 25.89 -1.77 1.64
CA ALA A 192 24.56 -2.07 1.12
C ALA A 192 24.33 -1.49 -0.29
N ARG A 193 23.47 -2.15 -1.08
CA ARG A 193 23.13 -1.74 -2.46
C ARG A 193 21.94 -0.77 -2.48
N ASP A 194 22.24 0.52 -2.45
CA ASP A 194 21.25 1.62 -2.46
C ASP A 194 20.35 1.62 -3.69
N ASP A 195 20.89 1.22 -4.83
CA ASP A 195 20.17 1.12 -6.09
C ASP A 195 19.08 0.06 -6.03
N ILE A 196 19.38 -1.11 -5.45
CA ILE A 196 18.41 -2.19 -5.26
C ILE A 196 17.38 -1.79 -4.19
N LEU A 197 17.80 -1.22 -3.05
CA LEU A 197 16.88 -0.70 -2.04
C LEU A 197 15.91 0.33 -2.64
N SER A 198 16.41 1.27 -3.44
CA SER A 198 15.58 2.29 -4.11
C SER A 198 14.59 1.68 -5.10
N GLN A 199 15.00 0.61 -5.80
CA GLN A 199 14.10 -0.14 -6.67
C GLN A 199 12.97 -0.81 -5.88
N ILE A 200 13.30 -1.53 -4.80
CA ILE A 200 12.31 -2.24 -3.97
C ILE A 200 11.31 -1.26 -3.34
N VAL A 201 11.79 -0.12 -2.83
CA VAL A 201 10.96 0.95 -2.26
C VAL A 201 9.95 1.46 -3.30
N ARG A 202 10.39 1.70 -4.53
CA ARG A 202 9.53 2.17 -5.64
C ARG A 202 8.53 1.10 -6.07
N GLU A 203 8.95 -0.16 -6.20
CA GLU A 203 8.07 -1.29 -6.56
C GLU A 203 6.92 -1.46 -5.57
N ASN A 204 7.18 -1.19 -4.28
CA ASN A 204 6.19 -1.29 -3.20
C ASN A 204 5.46 0.04 -2.90
N ARG A 205 5.66 1.09 -3.72
CA ARG A 205 5.06 2.43 -3.51
C ARG A 205 5.32 3.01 -2.12
N LEU A 206 6.53 2.80 -1.61
CA LEU A 206 6.97 3.28 -0.31
C LEU A 206 7.79 4.57 -0.46
N GLU A 207 7.93 5.28 0.65
CA GLU A 207 8.83 6.42 0.78
C GLU A 207 9.97 6.08 1.73
N ALA A 208 11.21 6.24 1.27
CA ALA A 208 12.40 6.00 2.07
C ALA A 208 13.21 7.29 2.27
N SER A 209 13.74 7.48 3.48
CA SER A 209 14.66 8.57 3.81
C SER A 209 15.69 8.13 4.86
N ILE A 210 16.86 8.75 4.85
CA ILE A 210 17.87 8.54 5.89
C ILE A 210 17.45 9.33 7.13
N LEU A 211 17.29 8.66 8.27
CA LEU A 211 17.06 9.30 9.57
C LEU A 211 18.36 9.88 10.13
N VAL A 212 19.41 9.06 10.10
CA VAL A 212 20.72 9.37 10.66
C VAL A 212 21.77 8.53 9.95
N GLN A 213 22.95 9.10 9.77
CA GLN A 213 24.12 8.44 9.18
C GLN A 213 25.39 8.92 9.87
N GLY A 214 26.38 8.05 10.01
CA GLY A 214 27.64 8.40 10.65
C GLY A 214 28.62 7.23 10.73
N SER A 215 29.85 7.54 11.15
CA SER A 215 30.91 6.57 11.41
C SER A 215 31.26 6.55 12.90
N ARG A 216 31.84 5.45 13.36
CA ARG A 216 32.42 5.34 14.71
C ARG A 216 33.95 5.48 14.59
N GLN A 217 34.60 6.23 15.48
CA GLN A 217 36.00 6.66 15.40
C GLN A 217 37.05 5.55 15.11
N THR A 218 36.71 4.27 15.28
CA THR A 218 37.63 3.13 15.15
C THR A 218 37.46 2.28 13.88
N ARG A 219 36.49 2.57 12.98
CA ARG A 219 36.30 1.82 11.72
C ARG A 219 35.95 2.74 10.54
N THR A 220 36.36 2.35 9.33
CA THR A 220 36.11 3.03 8.05
C THR A 220 34.66 2.92 7.55
N ALA A 221 33.83 2.04 8.13
CA ALA A 221 32.45 1.83 7.70
C ALA A 221 31.51 2.92 8.22
N THR A 222 30.68 3.45 7.32
CA THR A 222 29.57 4.36 7.65
C THR A 222 28.30 3.53 7.84
N TYR A 223 27.55 3.79 8.90
CA TYR A 223 26.26 3.18 9.16
C TYR A 223 25.15 4.22 8.99
N ARG A 224 23.94 3.73 8.71
CA ARG A 224 22.75 4.57 8.58
C ARG A 224 21.51 3.85 9.08
N LEU A 225 20.59 4.63 9.63
CA LEU A 225 19.20 4.21 9.83
C LEU A 225 18.36 4.80 8.70
N VAL A 226 17.73 3.93 7.93
CA VAL A 226 16.78 4.31 6.88
C VAL A 226 15.38 4.12 7.42
N GLN A 227 14.57 5.16 7.35
CA GLN A 227 13.14 5.07 7.60
C GLN A 227 12.41 4.81 6.30
N VAL A 228 11.49 3.86 6.33
CA VAL A 228 10.54 3.61 5.25
C VAL A 228 9.12 3.80 5.78
N ARG A 229 8.32 4.56 5.06
CA ARG A 229 6.90 4.78 5.36
C ARG A 229 6.06 4.26 4.20
N LYS A 230 4.79 3.98 4.49
CA LYS A 230 3.77 3.91 3.43
C LYS A 230 3.92 5.19 2.62
N GLY A 231 4.09 5.08 1.31
CA GLY A 231 4.05 6.26 0.47
C GLY A 231 2.72 6.95 0.72
N HIS A 232 2.71 8.28 0.68
CA HIS A 232 1.43 8.96 0.56
C HIS A 232 0.78 8.42 -0.71
N GLU A 233 -0.29 7.62 -0.58
CA GLU A 233 -1.25 7.54 -1.66
C GLU A 233 -1.68 8.99 -1.86
N GLU A 234 -1.18 9.63 -2.91
CA GLU A 234 -1.85 10.79 -3.49
C GLU A 234 -3.32 10.39 -3.53
N PRO A 235 -4.17 11.01 -2.71
CA PRO A 235 -5.59 10.74 -2.78
C PRO A 235 -5.92 10.89 -4.26
N TYR A 236 -6.54 9.87 -4.85
CA TYR A 236 -6.97 9.90 -6.26
C TYR A 236 -5.90 9.55 -7.31
N SER A 237 -4.79 8.88 -6.96
CA SER A 237 -3.94 8.21 -7.98
C SER A 237 -4.76 7.28 -8.88
N ARG A 238 -5.81 6.65 -8.33
CA ARG A 238 -6.81 5.86 -9.05
C ARG A 238 -7.72 6.64 -10.02
N PHE A 239 -7.64 7.97 -10.06
CA PHE A 239 -8.49 8.85 -10.91
C PHE A 239 -7.66 9.80 -11.80
N SER A 240 -6.39 9.46 -12.04
CA SER A 240 -5.45 10.27 -12.82
C SER A 240 -5.95 10.67 -14.23
N GLN A 241 -6.57 9.73 -14.96
CA GLN A 241 -7.14 9.95 -16.29
C GLN A 241 -8.40 10.79 -16.20
N SER A 242 -9.30 10.47 -15.28
CA SER A 242 -10.52 11.25 -15.03
C SER A 242 -10.21 12.72 -14.67
N ARG A 243 -9.12 12.98 -13.93
CA ARG A 243 -8.64 14.34 -13.64
C ARG A 243 -8.20 15.06 -14.91
N ALA A 244 -7.35 14.44 -15.74
CA ALA A 244 -6.89 15.04 -16.99
C ALA A 244 -8.06 15.34 -17.95
N LEU A 245 -9.06 14.45 -18.00
CA LEU A 245 -10.28 14.65 -18.78
C LEU A 245 -11.14 15.79 -18.24
N THR A 246 -11.28 15.91 -16.92
CA THR A 246 -12.00 17.03 -16.27
C THR A 246 -11.34 18.37 -16.63
N GLU A 247 -10.01 18.46 -16.53
CA GLU A 247 -9.26 19.66 -16.89
C GLU A 247 -9.47 20.05 -18.35
N ARG A 248 -9.38 19.08 -19.26
CA ARG A 248 -9.66 19.30 -20.67
C ARG A 248 -11.11 19.76 -20.90
N ALA A 249 -12.08 19.15 -20.24
CA ALA A 249 -13.50 19.48 -20.42
C ALA A 249 -13.85 20.88 -19.90
N ARG A 250 -13.18 21.37 -18.84
CA ARG A 250 -13.33 22.76 -18.36
C ARG A 250 -12.94 23.81 -19.40
N GLY A 251 -12.07 23.46 -20.34
CA GLY A 251 -11.74 24.31 -21.49
C GLY A 251 -12.82 24.32 -22.59
N LEU A 252 -13.83 23.44 -22.50
CA LEU A 252 -14.84 23.24 -23.55
C LEU A 252 -16.27 23.55 -23.08
N TYR A 253 -16.59 23.20 -21.83
CA TYR A 253 -17.93 23.34 -21.26
C TYR A 253 -17.91 24.20 -20.01
N PRO A 254 -18.95 25.02 -19.77
CA PRO A 254 -19.16 25.64 -18.46
C PRO A 254 -19.15 24.57 -17.36
N ALA A 255 -18.34 24.80 -16.32
CA ALA A 255 -18.11 23.84 -15.22
C ALA A 255 -17.57 22.45 -15.63
N GLY A 256 -17.11 22.28 -16.87
CA GLY A 256 -16.52 21.03 -17.37
C GLY A 256 -17.51 19.92 -17.71
N VAL A 257 -18.83 20.19 -17.72
CA VAL A 257 -19.88 19.21 -18.01
C VAL A 257 -21.02 19.81 -18.83
N THR A 258 -21.74 18.98 -19.58
CA THR A 258 -22.94 19.39 -20.35
C THR A 258 -24.25 19.05 -19.65
N ARG A 259 -24.20 18.26 -18.57
CA ARG A 259 -25.35 17.84 -17.79
C ARG A 259 -25.06 18.08 -16.31
N VAL A 260 -25.78 19.03 -15.70
CA VAL A 260 -25.56 19.45 -14.30
C VAL A 260 -25.72 18.29 -13.31
N SER A 261 -26.59 17.31 -13.60
CA SER A 261 -26.80 16.17 -12.70
C SER A 261 -25.61 15.20 -12.64
N ILE A 262 -24.63 15.31 -13.54
CA ILE A 262 -23.35 14.56 -13.50
C ILE A 262 -22.17 15.49 -13.19
N ALA A 263 -22.46 16.66 -12.60
CA ALA A 263 -21.44 17.64 -12.25
C ALA A 263 -20.37 17.03 -11.33
N PRO A 264 -19.16 17.60 -11.34
CA PRO A 264 -18.08 17.17 -10.48
C PRO A 264 -18.50 17.01 -9.02
N VAL A 265 -18.08 15.93 -8.38
CA VAL A 265 -18.31 15.73 -6.95
C VAL A 265 -17.10 16.25 -6.17
N PRO A 266 -17.29 16.96 -5.05
CA PRO A 266 -16.18 17.35 -4.19
C PRO A 266 -15.50 16.09 -3.67
N ILE A 267 -14.17 15.98 -3.82
CA ILE A 267 -13.46 14.86 -3.23
C ILE A 267 -12.56 15.32 -2.08
N GLY A 268 -13.08 15.12 -0.86
CA GLY A 268 -12.39 15.47 0.37
C GLY A 268 -12.57 16.94 0.77
N LYS A 269 -11.59 17.48 1.51
CA LYS A 269 -11.64 18.83 2.11
C LYS A 269 -10.97 19.93 1.27
N ARG A 270 -10.50 19.61 0.05
CA ARG A 270 -9.95 20.62 -0.87
C ARG A 270 -11.06 21.09 -1.82
N ASN A 271 -10.96 22.34 -2.29
CA ASN A 271 -11.84 22.91 -3.33
C ASN A 271 -11.54 22.30 -4.72
N GLU A 272 -11.37 20.97 -4.79
CA GLU A 272 -11.07 20.22 -6.00
C GLU A 272 -12.27 19.36 -6.36
N ASP A 273 -12.88 19.74 -7.48
CA ASP A 273 -14.06 19.12 -8.05
C ASP A 273 -13.62 18.25 -9.24
N LEU A 274 -13.95 16.96 -9.27
CA LEU A 274 -13.67 16.09 -10.43
C LEU A 274 -14.87 15.25 -10.86
N SER A 275 -14.94 14.96 -12.16
CA SER A 275 -15.91 14.02 -12.74
C SER A 275 -15.22 12.69 -13.03
N ILE A 276 -15.87 11.59 -12.68
CA ILE A 276 -15.41 10.25 -13.06
C ILE A 276 -15.87 9.97 -14.48
N TYR A 277 -14.95 9.70 -15.39
CA TYR A 277 -15.27 9.46 -16.80
C TYR A 277 -15.52 7.97 -17.02
N ALA A 278 -16.75 7.60 -17.39
CA ALA A 278 -17.06 6.23 -17.78
C ALA A 278 -16.34 5.86 -19.10
N HIS A 279 -15.79 4.65 -19.15
CA HIS A 279 -15.12 4.10 -20.32
C HIS A 279 -15.97 3.01 -21.01
N ALA A 280 -16.48 2.06 -20.22
CA ALA A 280 -17.28 0.94 -20.72
C ALA A 280 -18.32 0.50 -19.69
N GLY A 281 -19.32 -0.29 -20.12
CA GLY A 281 -20.31 -0.88 -19.23
C GLY A 281 -20.94 -2.15 -19.81
N GLU A 282 -21.23 -3.10 -18.93
CA GLU A 282 -21.92 -4.35 -19.26
C GLU A 282 -22.77 -4.83 -18.08
N GLY A 283 -24.04 -5.17 -18.35
CA GLY A 283 -25.00 -5.53 -17.32
C GLY A 283 -25.14 -4.42 -16.26
N ALA A 284 -24.97 -4.77 -15.00
CA ALA A 284 -25.03 -3.80 -13.90
C ALA A 284 -23.67 -3.14 -13.57
N ARG A 285 -22.65 -3.26 -14.44
CA ARG A 285 -21.30 -2.74 -14.14
C ARG A 285 -20.85 -1.65 -15.10
N ILE A 286 -20.09 -0.71 -14.56
CA ILE A 286 -19.35 0.32 -15.30
C ILE A 286 -17.86 0.15 -15.01
N GLN A 287 -17.04 0.40 -16.02
CA GLN A 287 -15.61 0.64 -15.91
C GLN A 287 -15.32 2.11 -16.24
N ASP A 288 -14.52 2.80 -15.42
CA ASP A 288 -14.09 4.18 -15.70
C ASP A 288 -12.80 4.23 -16.54
N ALA A 289 -12.41 5.44 -16.95
CA ALA A 289 -11.22 5.72 -17.76
C ALA A 289 -9.89 5.38 -17.07
N ASP A 290 -9.93 5.17 -15.76
CA ASP A 290 -8.78 4.78 -14.94
C ASP A 290 -8.72 3.25 -14.72
N GLY A 291 -9.68 2.49 -15.27
CA GLY A 291 -9.76 1.04 -15.19
C GLY A 291 -10.49 0.51 -13.96
N ASN A 292 -11.03 1.37 -13.09
CA ASN A 292 -11.78 0.95 -11.92
C ASN A 292 -13.16 0.41 -12.33
N SER A 293 -13.66 -0.61 -11.63
CA SER A 293 -14.98 -1.21 -11.90
C SER A 293 -15.96 -0.99 -10.75
N TYR A 294 -17.20 -0.65 -11.10
CA TYR A 294 -18.28 -0.32 -10.17
C TYR A 294 -19.53 -1.13 -10.50
N VAL A 295 -20.35 -1.38 -9.47
CA VAL A 295 -21.76 -1.75 -9.66
C VAL A 295 -22.55 -0.45 -9.81
N ASP A 296 -23.26 -0.30 -10.92
CA ASP A 296 -24.03 0.90 -11.25
C ASP A 296 -25.44 0.83 -10.64
N PHE A 297 -25.57 1.37 -9.43
CA PHE A 297 -26.86 1.57 -8.77
C PHE A 297 -27.62 2.80 -9.30
N HIS A 298 -26.95 3.66 -10.06
CA HIS A 298 -27.52 4.91 -10.54
C HIS A 298 -28.29 4.72 -11.85
N ASN A 299 -27.79 3.84 -12.71
CA ASN A 299 -28.47 3.30 -13.88
C ASN A 299 -29.02 4.38 -14.83
N ASN A 300 -28.18 5.38 -15.10
CA ASN A 300 -28.52 6.62 -15.80
C ASN A 300 -29.87 7.23 -15.34
N PHE A 301 -30.01 7.44 -14.04
CA PHE A 301 -31.24 7.97 -13.43
C PHE A 301 -32.48 7.15 -13.82
N SER A 302 -32.39 5.83 -13.70
CA SER A 302 -33.41 4.82 -14.03
C SER A 302 -33.74 4.61 -15.52
N THR A 303 -33.20 5.43 -16.43
CA THR A 303 -33.52 5.30 -17.87
C THR A 303 -32.93 4.04 -18.51
N LEU A 304 -31.90 3.45 -17.88
CA LEU A 304 -31.21 2.27 -18.39
C LEU A 304 -31.64 1.00 -17.62
N ILE A 305 -32.94 0.82 -17.35
CA ILE A 305 -33.43 -0.22 -16.42
C ILE A 305 -32.93 -1.65 -16.68
N HIS A 306 -32.58 -2.00 -17.93
CA HIS A 306 -32.02 -3.30 -18.31
C HIS A 306 -30.50 -3.44 -18.13
N GLY A 307 -29.83 -2.39 -17.63
CA GLY A 307 -28.39 -2.30 -17.52
C GLY A 307 -27.69 -1.95 -18.84
N HIS A 308 -26.37 -1.87 -18.76
CA HIS A 308 -25.49 -1.56 -19.89
C HIS A 308 -25.45 -2.71 -20.89
N ARG A 309 -25.53 -2.38 -22.19
CA ARG A 309 -25.37 -3.33 -23.31
C ARG A 309 -26.30 -4.56 -23.23
N HIS A 310 -27.56 -4.36 -22.84
CA HIS A 310 -28.54 -5.46 -22.80
C HIS A 310 -28.69 -6.15 -24.17
N PRO A 311 -28.52 -7.49 -24.27
CA PRO A 311 -28.42 -8.18 -25.56
C PRO A 311 -29.59 -7.94 -26.51
N ALA A 312 -30.84 -7.97 -26.01
CA ALA A 312 -32.01 -7.75 -26.86
C ALA A 312 -32.10 -6.31 -27.38
N THR A 313 -31.65 -5.33 -26.59
CA THR A 313 -31.63 -3.91 -27.00
C THR A 313 -30.60 -3.70 -28.09
N ILE A 314 -29.40 -4.28 -27.93
CA ILE A 314 -28.35 -4.23 -28.95
C ILE A 314 -28.81 -4.88 -30.25
N ALA A 315 -29.45 -6.05 -30.18
CA ALA A 315 -29.99 -6.73 -31.36
C ALA A 315 -31.07 -5.89 -32.08
N ALA A 316 -31.98 -5.27 -31.34
CA ALA A 316 -33.02 -4.40 -31.91
C ALA A 316 -32.42 -3.17 -32.61
N ILE A 317 -31.43 -2.51 -31.99
CA ILE A 317 -30.71 -1.39 -32.59
C ILE A 317 -30.00 -1.85 -33.87
N ALA A 318 -29.25 -2.96 -33.82
CA ALA A 318 -28.52 -3.46 -34.97
C ALA A 318 -29.44 -3.76 -36.17
N SER A 319 -30.59 -4.41 -35.93
CA SER A 319 -31.58 -4.66 -36.97
C SER A 319 -32.18 -3.36 -37.53
N GLN A 320 -32.41 -2.35 -36.69
CA GLN A 320 -32.90 -1.05 -37.16
C GLN A 320 -31.86 -0.33 -38.03
N LEU A 321 -30.56 -0.44 -37.72
CA LEU A 321 -29.50 0.17 -38.52
C LEU A 321 -29.46 -0.36 -39.96
N GLU A 322 -29.84 -1.62 -40.19
CA GLU A 322 -29.94 -2.20 -41.54
C GLU A 322 -31.06 -1.56 -42.37
N ARG A 323 -32.05 -0.94 -41.71
CA ARG A 323 -33.21 -0.31 -42.34
C ARG A 323 -33.02 1.19 -42.53
N GLY A 324 -32.32 1.85 -41.60
CA GLY A 324 -32.06 3.29 -41.58
C GLY A 324 -32.30 3.93 -40.21
N THR A 325 -31.83 5.18 -40.03
CA THR A 325 -31.70 5.79 -38.68
C THR A 325 -32.67 6.93 -38.38
N CYS A 326 -32.98 7.80 -39.35
CA CYS A 326 -33.72 9.04 -39.09
C CYS A 326 -34.65 9.37 -40.27
N PHE A 327 -35.81 8.71 -40.30
CA PHE A 327 -36.83 8.98 -41.31
C PHE A 327 -37.65 10.21 -40.92
N GLY A 328 -37.92 11.10 -41.89
CA GLY A 328 -38.91 12.17 -41.74
C GLY A 328 -40.35 11.68 -41.88
N ASN A 329 -40.54 10.38 -42.11
CA ASN A 329 -41.81 9.73 -42.36
C ASN A 329 -42.18 8.81 -41.18
N PRO A 330 -43.48 8.55 -40.92
CA PRO A 330 -43.92 7.60 -39.91
C PRO A 330 -43.41 6.18 -40.17
N THR A 331 -43.19 5.42 -39.11
CA THR A 331 -42.75 4.02 -39.18
C THR A 331 -43.72 3.09 -38.46
N VAL A 332 -43.70 1.80 -38.83
CA VAL A 332 -44.51 0.77 -38.14
C VAL A 332 -44.14 0.68 -36.65
N ALA A 333 -42.87 0.90 -36.31
CA ALA A 333 -42.39 0.87 -34.92
C ALA A 333 -43.07 1.93 -34.03
N ASP A 334 -43.47 3.07 -34.59
CA ASP A 334 -44.21 4.10 -33.85
C ASP A 334 -45.58 3.58 -33.40
N ILE A 335 -46.26 2.82 -34.27
CA ILE A 335 -47.59 2.24 -34.00
C ILE A 335 -47.45 1.11 -32.97
N ASP A 336 -46.50 0.20 -33.18
CA ASP A 336 -46.27 -0.95 -32.31
C ASP A 336 -45.96 -0.50 -30.87
N LEU A 337 -45.11 0.53 -30.72
CA LEU A 337 -44.78 1.08 -29.40
C LEU A 337 -45.99 1.77 -28.77
N ALA A 338 -46.77 2.54 -29.53
CA ALA A 338 -47.95 3.22 -29.03
C ALA A 338 -48.99 2.23 -28.52
N GLN A 339 -49.27 1.19 -29.30
CA GLN A 339 -50.18 0.11 -28.93
C GLN A 339 -49.70 -0.59 -27.64
N ALA A 340 -48.43 -0.96 -27.58
CA ALA A 340 -47.86 -1.64 -26.42
C ALA A 340 -47.86 -0.79 -25.13
N ILE A 341 -47.95 0.55 -25.22
CA ILE A 341 -48.12 1.44 -24.07
C ILE A 341 -49.60 1.49 -23.65
N CYS A 342 -50.51 1.76 -24.59
CA CYS A 342 -51.94 1.85 -24.30
C CYS A 342 -52.50 0.53 -23.73
N GLU A 343 -52.03 -0.62 -24.22
CA GLU A 343 -52.42 -1.94 -23.70
C GLU A 343 -51.96 -2.18 -22.25
N ARG A 344 -50.81 -1.62 -21.85
CA ARG A 344 -50.24 -1.80 -20.50
C ARG A 344 -50.76 -0.80 -19.48
N ILE A 345 -51.16 0.39 -19.94
CA ILE A 345 -51.60 1.49 -19.07
C ILE A 345 -53.01 1.92 -19.48
N PRO A 346 -54.07 1.34 -18.89
CA PRO A 346 -55.46 1.55 -19.33
C PRO A 346 -55.94 3.00 -19.29
N ALA A 347 -55.33 3.85 -18.44
CA ALA A 347 -55.66 5.26 -18.35
C ALA A 347 -55.14 6.09 -19.56
N ILE A 348 -54.27 5.51 -20.39
CA ILE A 348 -53.70 6.16 -21.57
C ILE A 348 -54.40 5.62 -22.82
N GLU A 349 -55.36 6.38 -23.34
CA GLU A 349 -56.11 6.02 -24.55
C GLU A 349 -55.35 6.37 -25.84
N ARG A 350 -54.54 7.43 -25.81
CA ARG A 350 -53.74 7.93 -26.93
C ARG A 350 -52.40 8.47 -26.44
N VAL A 351 -51.37 8.33 -27.26
CA VAL A 351 -50.01 8.82 -26.95
C VAL A 351 -49.47 9.75 -28.03
N ARG A 352 -48.54 10.60 -27.62
CA ARG A 352 -47.67 11.38 -28.51
C ARG A 352 -46.24 11.27 -27.99
N PHE A 353 -45.33 10.77 -28.81
CA PHE A 353 -43.91 10.69 -28.46
C PHE A 353 -43.22 12.05 -28.54
N LEU A 354 -42.25 12.25 -27.65
CA LEU A 354 -41.42 13.44 -27.50
C LEU A 354 -40.01 12.97 -27.15
N ASN A 355 -39.02 13.86 -27.23
CA ASN A 355 -37.61 13.49 -27.10
C ASN A 355 -37.13 13.45 -25.65
N SER A 356 -37.88 14.04 -24.72
CA SER A 356 -37.52 14.07 -23.30
C SER A 356 -38.73 14.16 -22.37
N GLY A 357 -38.53 13.77 -21.11
CA GLY A 357 -39.53 13.97 -20.04
C GLY A 357 -39.84 15.45 -19.80
N THR A 358 -38.86 16.35 -19.98
CA THR A 358 -39.07 17.80 -19.90
C THR A 358 -40.06 18.27 -20.96
N GLU A 359 -39.89 17.84 -22.21
CA GLU A 359 -40.86 18.14 -23.27
C GLU A 359 -42.24 17.56 -22.96
N ALA A 360 -42.30 16.31 -22.47
CA ALA A 360 -43.55 15.68 -22.10
C ALA A 360 -44.33 16.49 -21.07
N LEU A 361 -43.66 16.97 -20.02
CA LEU A 361 -44.30 17.80 -19.01
C LEU A 361 -44.73 19.16 -19.58
N MET A 362 -43.88 19.80 -20.39
CA MET A 362 -44.24 21.07 -21.04
C MET A 362 -45.48 20.94 -21.93
N PHE A 363 -45.57 19.87 -22.73
CA PHE A 363 -46.74 19.62 -23.59
C PHE A 363 -47.98 19.26 -22.78
N ALA A 364 -47.85 18.47 -21.72
CA ALA A 364 -48.96 18.13 -20.83
C ALA A 364 -49.57 19.38 -20.18
N ILE A 365 -48.72 20.28 -19.64
CA ILE A 365 -49.19 21.55 -19.06
C ILE A 365 -49.85 22.43 -20.13
N LYS A 366 -49.27 22.53 -21.34
CA LYS A 366 -49.87 23.29 -22.45
C LYS A 366 -51.25 22.73 -22.83
N ALA A 367 -51.38 21.42 -22.94
CA ALA A 367 -52.65 20.76 -23.24
C ALA A 367 -53.70 21.02 -22.15
N ALA A 368 -53.31 20.90 -20.87
CA ALA A 368 -54.20 21.17 -19.73
C ALA A 368 -54.69 22.62 -19.76
N ARG A 369 -53.79 23.60 -19.91
CA ARG A 369 -54.14 25.02 -19.99
C ARG A 369 -55.07 25.33 -21.17
N ALA A 370 -54.78 24.77 -22.35
CA ALA A 370 -55.60 24.96 -23.55
C ALA A 370 -57.01 24.37 -23.38
N MET A 371 -57.13 23.22 -22.71
CA MET A 371 -58.41 22.56 -22.46
C MET A 371 -59.24 23.29 -21.40
N THR A 372 -58.61 23.83 -20.35
CA THR A 372 -59.34 24.39 -19.20
C THR A 372 -59.43 25.92 -19.18
N GLY A 373 -58.61 26.64 -19.94
CA GLY A 373 -58.50 28.10 -19.91
C GLY A 373 -57.93 28.67 -18.60
N ARG A 374 -57.19 27.86 -17.82
CA ARG A 374 -56.61 28.24 -16.51
C ARG A 374 -55.10 28.41 -16.65
N THR A 375 -54.49 29.29 -15.85
CA THR A 375 -53.04 29.61 -15.90
C THR A 375 -52.23 28.87 -14.85
#